data_AF-A0A524GS18-F1
#
_entry.id   AF-A0A524GS18-F1
#
_cell.length_a   1.000
_cell.length_b   1.000
_cell.length_c   1.000
_cell.angle_alpha   90.00
_cell.angle_beta   90.00
_cell.angle_gamma   90.00
#
_symmetry.space_group_name_H-M   'P 1'
#
loop_
_entity.id
_entity.type
_entity.pdbx_description
1 polymer ?
#
loop_
_entity_poly.entity_id
_entity_poly.type
_entity_poly.pdbx_seq_one_letter_code
_entity_poly.pdbx_strand_id
1 'polypeptide(L)'
;MSDADVQAATALGIAFRASEQTINRRHEKGEDIEGSSMQKHRVLPVPAVFAIDRHGVIQFVFTNADYKIRLPADQLLATAREIAAAD
;
A
#
# COMPACT_ATOMS: atom_id res chain seq x y z
N MET A 1 16.80 7.39 -3.19
CA MET A 1 16.73 5.98 -3.64
C MET A 1 15.30 5.67 -4.02
N SER A 2 15.06 4.87 -5.07
CA SER A 2 13.72 4.44 -5.49
C SER A 2 13.62 2.90 -5.48
N ASP A 3 12.49 2.35 -5.06
CA ASP A 3 12.15 0.91 -5.15
C ASP A 3 11.71 0.55 -6.59
N ALA A 4 12.62 0.68 -7.54
CA ALA A 4 12.30 0.56 -8.97
C ALA A 4 11.82 -0.83 -9.36
N ASP A 5 12.34 -1.87 -8.71
CA ASP A 5 12.00 -3.28 -8.96
C ASP A 5 10.84 -3.79 -8.08
N VAL A 6 10.21 -2.91 -7.28
CA VAL A 6 9.06 -3.22 -6.41
C VAL A 6 9.39 -4.29 -5.35
N GLN A 7 10.65 -4.46 -5.00
CA GLN A 7 11.07 -5.51 -4.06
C GLN A 7 10.62 -5.17 -2.64
N ALA A 8 10.83 -3.92 -2.20
CA ALA A 8 10.45 -3.50 -0.85
C ALA A 8 8.92 -3.46 -0.71
N ALA A 9 8.22 -2.90 -1.71
CA ALA A 9 6.77 -2.82 -1.68
C ALA A 9 6.09 -4.21 -1.66
N THR A 10 6.63 -5.21 -2.39
CA THR A 10 6.14 -6.59 -2.29
C THR A 10 6.45 -7.21 -0.94
N ALA A 11 7.68 -7.05 -0.41
CA ALA A 11 8.07 -7.59 0.89
C ALA A 11 7.22 -7.01 2.05
N LEU A 12 6.83 -5.74 1.95
CA LEU A 12 5.95 -5.07 2.90
C LEU A 12 4.46 -5.40 2.71
N GLY A 13 4.10 -6.20 1.69
CA GLY A 13 2.71 -6.52 1.39
C GLY A 13 1.87 -5.34 0.88
N ILE A 14 2.53 -4.29 0.37
CA ILE A 14 1.89 -3.05 -0.13
C ILE A 14 1.86 -2.95 -1.66
N ALA A 15 2.22 -4.02 -2.35
CA ALA A 15 2.06 -4.18 -3.79
C ALA A 15 1.44 -5.54 -4.09
N PHE A 16 0.36 -5.55 -4.87
CA PHE A 16 -0.30 -6.79 -5.31
C PHE A 16 -0.29 -6.91 -6.83
N ARG A 17 -0.32 -8.15 -7.33
CA ARG A 17 -0.33 -8.41 -8.77
C ARG A 17 -1.68 -8.03 -9.38
N ALA A 18 -1.65 -7.12 -10.34
CA ALA A 18 -2.81 -6.75 -11.14
C ALA A 18 -3.20 -7.92 -12.07
N SER A 19 -4.50 -8.15 -12.23
CA SER A 19 -5.00 -9.05 -13.26
C SER A 19 -4.90 -8.40 -14.64
N GLU A 20 -4.81 -9.21 -15.70
CA GLU A 20 -4.88 -8.74 -17.10
C GLU A 20 -6.15 -7.90 -17.35
N GLN A 21 -7.29 -8.34 -16.78
CA GLN A 21 -8.53 -7.59 -16.85
C GLN A 21 -8.40 -6.17 -16.27
N THR A 22 -7.65 -6.01 -15.18
CA THR A 22 -7.44 -4.70 -14.56
C THR A 22 -6.58 -3.79 -15.43
N ILE A 23 -5.54 -4.35 -16.07
CA ILE A 23 -4.66 -3.64 -17.00
C ILE A 23 -5.46 -3.18 -18.22
N ASN A 24 -6.21 -4.08 -18.84
CA ASN A 24 -7.05 -3.77 -20.00
C ASN A 24 -8.07 -2.69 -19.69
N ARG A 25 -8.73 -2.76 -18.52
CA ARG A 25 -9.71 -1.74 -18.11
C ARG A 25 -9.10 -0.35 -17.98
N ARG A 26 -7.82 -0.23 -17.60
CA ARG A 26 -7.13 1.07 -17.53
C ARG A 26 -6.82 1.61 -18.93
N HIS A 27 -6.36 0.75 -19.83
CA HIS A 27 -6.19 1.11 -21.24
C HIS A 27 -7.51 1.57 -21.88
N GLU A 28 -8.61 0.86 -21.65
CA GLU A 28 -9.95 1.22 -22.15
C GLU A 28 -10.42 2.59 -21.62
N LYS A 29 -9.99 2.98 -20.41
CA LYS A 29 -10.26 4.29 -19.82
C LYS A 29 -9.35 5.40 -20.33
N GLY A 30 -8.39 5.09 -21.20
CA GLY A 30 -7.40 6.05 -21.69
C GLY A 30 -6.40 6.49 -20.61
N GLU A 31 -6.23 5.71 -19.54
CA GLU A 31 -5.20 5.98 -18.54
C GLU A 31 -3.83 5.67 -19.13
N ASP A 32 -2.93 6.66 -19.15
CA ASP A 32 -1.54 6.43 -19.50
C ASP A 32 -0.83 5.68 -18.38
N ILE A 33 -0.52 4.42 -18.64
CA ILE A 33 0.25 3.56 -17.74
C ILE A 33 1.66 3.27 -18.27
N GLU A 34 2.08 3.92 -19.35
CA GLU A 34 3.39 3.71 -19.95
C GLU A 34 4.51 4.09 -18.97
N GLY A 35 5.53 3.24 -18.88
CA GLY A 35 6.66 3.45 -17.96
C GLY A 35 6.34 3.25 -16.47
N SER A 36 5.07 3.06 -16.09
CA SER A 36 4.64 2.84 -14.72
C SER A 36 5.01 1.44 -14.20
N SER A 37 4.96 1.27 -12.87
CA SER A 37 5.13 -0.05 -12.25
C SER A 37 4.06 -1.05 -12.68
N MET A 38 2.91 -0.57 -13.16
CA MET A 38 1.83 -1.41 -13.66
C MET A 38 2.13 -2.00 -15.04
N GLN A 39 2.78 -1.22 -15.90
CA GLN A 39 3.23 -1.72 -17.21
C GLN A 39 4.45 -2.63 -17.06
N LYS A 40 5.41 -2.25 -16.21
CA LYS A 40 6.68 -2.99 -16.04
C LYS A 40 6.56 -4.23 -15.16
N HIS A 41 5.90 -4.12 -14.02
CA HIS A 41 5.86 -5.17 -12.99
C HIS A 41 4.46 -5.77 -12.80
N ARG A 42 3.43 -5.22 -13.47
CA ARG A 42 2.03 -5.66 -13.35
C ARG A 42 1.55 -5.66 -11.90
N VAL A 43 1.93 -4.63 -11.16
CA VAL A 43 1.54 -4.43 -9.76
C VAL A 43 0.68 -3.20 -9.59
N LEU A 44 -0.13 -3.23 -8.53
CA LEU A 44 -0.91 -2.12 -8.03
C LEU A 44 -0.54 -1.86 -6.57
N PRO A 45 -0.48 -0.58 -6.14
CA PRO A 45 -0.29 -0.26 -4.75
C PRO A 45 -1.52 -0.70 -3.92
N VAL A 46 -1.26 -1.27 -2.75
CA VAL A 46 -2.25 -1.56 -1.73
C VAL A 46 -2.27 -0.36 -0.76
N PRO A 47 -3.42 0.25 -0.46
CA PRO A 47 -3.51 1.23 0.61
C PRO A 47 -3.04 0.63 1.93
N ALA A 48 -2.13 1.32 2.60
CA ALA A 48 -1.49 0.82 3.81
C ALA A 48 -1.40 1.92 4.87
N VAL A 49 -1.50 1.51 6.13
CA VAL A 49 -1.22 2.34 7.31
C VAL A 49 -0.12 1.66 8.11
N PHE A 50 0.92 2.41 8.42
CA PHE A 50 1.98 2.01 9.34
C PHE A 50 1.99 3.01 10.50
N ALA A 51 2.00 2.50 11.73
CA ALA A 51 2.30 3.32 12.90
C ALA A 51 3.65 2.86 13.47
N ILE A 52 4.53 3.84 13.67
CA ILE A 52 5.94 3.64 13.99
C ILE A 52 6.20 4.38 15.30
N ASP A 53 6.89 3.73 16.24
CA ASP A 53 7.27 4.34 17.50
C ASP A 53 8.45 5.31 17.36
N ARG A 54 8.84 5.95 18.48
CA ARG A 54 9.99 6.88 18.49
C ARG A 54 11.34 6.22 18.26
N HIS A 55 11.43 4.90 18.40
CA HIS A 55 12.63 4.12 18.15
C HIS A 55 12.72 3.65 16.68
N GLY A 56 11.72 3.96 15.85
CA GLY A 56 11.67 3.58 14.45
C GLY A 56 11.17 2.15 14.22
N VAL A 57 10.54 1.53 15.22
CA VAL A 57 9.96 0.19 15.12
C VAL A 57 8.50 0.29 14.67
N ILE A 58 8.13 -0.53 13.69
CA ILE A 58 6.74 -0.63 13.24
C ILE A 58 5.94 -1.37 14.32
N GLN A 59 5.00 -0.67 14.94
CA GLN A 59 4.15 -1.22 16.00
C GLN A 59 2.77 -1.65 15.49
N PHE A 60 2.35 -1.14 14.34
CA PHE A 60 1.09 -1.52 13.72
C PHE A 60 1.15 -1.40 12.20
N VAL A 61 0.49 -2.36 11.55
CA VAL A 61 0.31 -2.39 10.09
C VAL A 61 -1.14 -2.73 9.79
N PHE A 62 -1.76 -1.95 8.90
CA PHE A 62 -3.02 -2.30 8.25
C PHE A 62 -2.84 -2.23 6.73
N THR A 63 -3.20 -3.31 6.04
CA THR A 63 -3.24 -3.37 4.58
C THR A 63 -4.50 -4.11 4.14
N ASN A 64 -5.08 -3.70 3.01
CA ASN A 64 -6.18 -4.43 2.39
C ASN A 64 -6.15 -4.30 0.86
N ALA A 65 -6.09 -5.45 0.17
CA ALA A 65 -6.07 -5.50 -1.29
C ALA A 65 -7.35 -4.91 -1.92
N ASP A 66 -8.50 -5.00 -1.24
CA ASP A 66 -9.66 -4.20 -1.60
C ASP A 66 -9.48 -2.78 -1.09
N TYR A 67 -9.09 -1.89 -2.00
CA TYR A 67 -8.83 -0.47 -1.73
C TYR A 67 -10.05 0.31 -1.19
N LYS A 68 -11.25 -0.28 -1.24
CA LYS A 68 -12.47 0.28 -0.64
C LYS A 68 -12.54 0.01 0.86
N ILE A 69 -11.91 -1.06 1.34
CA ILE A 69 -11.83 -1.38 2.76
C ILE A 69 -10.69 -0.56 3.34
N ARG A 70 -11.05 0.41 4.20
CA ARG A 70 -10.10 1.32 4.85
C ARG A 70 -10.15 1.10 6.35
N LEU A 71 -9.03 1.38 7.01
CA LEU A 71 -8.98 1.47 8.46
C LEU A 71 -9.91 2.62 8.91
N PRO A 72 -10.88 2.38 9.81
CA PRO A 72 -11.70 3.42 10.39
C PRO A 72 -10.84 4.49 11.09
N ALA A 73 -11.23 5.75 10.98
CA ALA A 73 -10.43 6.88 11.48
C ALA A 73 -10.32 6.88 13.02
N ASP A 74 -11.38 6.47 13.71
CA ASP A 74 -11.43 6.27 15.15
C ASP A 74 -10.49 5.13 15.60
N GLN A 75 -10.49 4.01 14.86
CA GLN A 75 -9.55 2.91 15.11
C GLN A 75 -8.10 3.36 14.91
N LEU A 76 -7.81 4.09 13.82
CA LEU A 76 -6.48 4.65 13.57
C LEU A 76 -6.02 5.55 14.73
N LEU A 77 -6.88 6.45 15.19
CA LEU A 77 -6.55 7.37 16.28
C LEU A 77 -6.33 6.63 17.60
N ALA A 78 -7.13 5.60 17.89
CA ALA A 78 -6.96 4.76 19.08
C ALA A 78 -5.61 4.04 19.06
N THR A 79 -5.27 3.38 17.95
CA THR A 79 -3.97 2.70 17.78
C THR A 79 -2.79 3.67 17.94
N ALA A 80 -2.88 4.87 17.37
CA ALA A 80 -1.83 5.87 17.50
C ALA A 80 -1.64 6.32 18.96
N ARG A 81 -2.72 6.46 19.73
CA ARG A 81 -2.66 6.81 21.16
C ARG A 81 -2.07 5.69 22.01
N GLU A 82 -2.45 4.45 21.73
CA GLU A 82 -1.91 3.27 22.44
C GLU A 82 -0.41 3.16 22.25
N ILE A 83 0.09 3.29 21.02
CA ILE A 83 1.51 3.27 20.71
C ILE A 83 2.23 4.43 21.42
N ALA A 84 1.69 5.64 21.35
CA ALA A 84 2.28 6.81 21.99
C ALA A 84 2.30 6.74 23.54
N ALA A 85 1.45 5.93 24.15
CA ALA A 85 1.40 5.72 25.60
C ALA A 85 2.31 4.56 26.07
N ALA A 86 2.76 3.71 25.15
CA ALA A 86 3.67 2.60 25.41
C ALA A 86 5.16 2.98 25.25
N ASP A 87 5.43 4.12 24.60
CA ASP A 87 6.73 4.81 24.51
C ASP A 87 7.08 5.60 25.78
#